data_AF-A0A7M2GM40-F1
#
_entry.id   AF-A0A7M2GM40-F1
#
_cell.length_a   1.000
_cell.length_b   1.000
_cell.length_c   1.000
_cell.angle_alpha   90.00
_cell.angle_beta   90.00
_cell.angle_gamma   90.00
#
_symmetry.space_group_name_H-M   'P 1'
#
loop_
_entity.id
_entity.type
_entity.pdbx_description
1 polymer ?
#
loop_
_entity_poly.entity_id
_entity_poly.type
_entity_poly.pdbx_seq_one_letter_code
_entity_poly.pdbx_strand_id
1 'polypeptide(L)' 'MPDSDRAMGRPPLGMKPTTIRLSTDTLRRIESLVGNRRIALFIREAVENELQRREDSQPTKD' A
#
# COMPACT_ATOMS: atom_id res chain seq x y z
N MET A 1 40.27 3.17 2.35
CA MET A 1 39.34 2.08 2.68
C MET A 1 38.05 2.76 3.09
N PRO A 2 36.93 2.59 2.37
CA PRO A 2 35.72 3.38 2.66
C PRO A 2 35.09 2.91 3.96
N ASP A 3 34.72 3.88 4.79
CA ASP A 3 34.02 3.70 6.04
C ASP A 3 32.78 2.84 5.83
N SER A 4 32.69 1.80 6.64
CA SER A 4 31.47 1.02 6.78
C SER A 4 30.47 1.87 7.55
N ASP A 5 29.66 2.65 6.82
CA ASP A 5 28.40 3.19 7.31
C ASP A 5 27.46 2.01 7.61
N ARG A 6 27.72 1.35 8.75
CA ARG A 6 26.75 0.52 9.45
C ARG A 6 25.61 1.44 9.83
N ALA A 7 24.60 1.52 8.96
CA ALA A 7 23.34 2.18 9.21
C ALA A 7 22.70 1.56 10.47
N MET A 8 23.00 2.14 11.64
CA MET A 8 22.32 1.85 12.89
C MET A 8 20.93 2.50 12.82
N GLY A 9 19.98 1.78 12.23
CA GLY A 9 18.59 2.22 12.04
C GLY A 9 17.71 1.06 11.59
N ARG A 10 16.40 1.13 11.89
CA ARG A 10 15.43 0.10 11.46
C ARG A 10 15.57 -0.14 9.95
N PRO A 11 15.59 -1.40 9.49
CA PRO A 11 15.61 -1.70 8.07
C PRO A 11 14.51 -0.95 7.34
N PRO A 12 14.78 -0.41 6.13
CA PRO A 12 13.77 0.31 5.36
C PRO A 12 12.60 -0.62 5.05
N LEU A 13 11.37 -0.11 5.18
CA LEU A 13 10.12 -0.89 5.02
C LEU A 13 9.89 -1.42 3.59
N GLY A 14 10.81 -1.20 2.65
CA GLY A 14 10.64 -1.57 1.24
C GLY A 14 9.48 -0.85 0.54
N MET A 15 8.84 0.11 1.21
CA MET A 15 7.64 0.79 0.75
C MET A 15 7.94 2.26 0.45
N LYS A 16 7.49 2.74 -0.71
CA LYS A 16 7.49 4.16 -1.04
C LYS A 16 6.18 4.78 -0.55
N PRO A 17 6.19 5.90 0.20
CA PRO A 17 4.97 6.57 0.59
C PRO A 17 4.26 7.17 -0.64
N THR A 18 2.94 7.01 -0.70
CA THR A 18 2.10 7.57 -1.76
C THR A 18 0.94 8.34 -1.13
N THR A 19 0.82 9.62 -1.46
CA THR A 19 -0.30 10.46 -1.03
C THR A 19 -1.38 10.42 -2.11
N ILE A 20 -2.58 9.98 -1.74
CA ILE A 20 -3.75 9.98 -2.62
C ILE A 20 -4.86 10.86 -2.03
N ARG A 21 -5.70 11.43 -2.90
CA ARG A 21 -6.89 12.17 -2.49
C ARG A 21 -8.11 11.29 -2.70
N LEU A 22 -8.91 11.11 -1.65
CA LEU A 22 -10.20 10.45 -1.68
C LEU A 22 -11.27 11.43 -1.20
N SER A 23 -12.52 11.24 -1.64
CA SER A 23 -13.62 12.05 -1.09
C SER A 23 -13.80 11.78 0.40
N THR A 24 -14.28 12.79 1.13
CA THR A 24 -14.61 12.68 2.55
C THR A 24 -15.61 11.56 2.82
N ASP A 25 -16.60 11.38 1.94
CA ASP A 25 -17.59 10.32 2.07
C ASP A 25 -16.97 8.93 1.93
N THR A 26 -16.02 8.77 1.00
CA THR A 26 -15.28 7.51 0.82
C THR A 26 -14.47 7.18 2.06
N LEU A 27 -13.74 8.16 2.61
CA LEU A 27 -12.95 7.96 3.82
C LEU A 27 -13.84 7.57 5.01
N ARG A 28 -14.99 8.24 5.19
CA ARG A 28 -15.96 7.89 6.25
C ARG A 28 -16.52 6.48 6.10
N ARG A 29 -16.79 6.04 4.85
CA ARG A 29 -17.25 4.67 4.58
C ARG A 29 -16.18 3.64 4.94
N ILE A 30 -14.92 3.89 4.59
CA ILE A 30 -13.80 3.00 4.95
C ILE A 30 -13.64 2.97 6.48
N GLU A 31 -13.62 4.13 7.11
CA GLU A 31 -13.49 4.28 8.57
C GLU A 31 -14.58 3.51 9.32
N SER A 32 -15.83 3.57 8.84
CA SER A 32 -16.95 2.84 9.43
C SER A 32 -16.82 1.31 9.30
N LEU A 33 -16.12 0.81 8.28
CA LEU A 33 -15.94 -0.62 8.03
C LEU A 33 -14.75 -1.21 8.79
N VAL A 34 -13.61 -0.52 8.82
CA VAL A 34 -12.34 -1.07 9.35
C VAL A 34 -11.81 -0.36 10.58
N GLY A 35 -12.42 0.76 10.96
CA GLY A 35 -11.96 1.65 12.01
C GLY A 35 -10.79 2.55 11.58
N ASN A 36 -10.61 3.63 12.33
CA ASN A 36 -9.73 4.75 11.96
C ASN A 36 -8.26 4.34 11.79
N ARG A 37 -7.79 3.34 12.54
CA ARG A 37 -6.39 2.88 12.53
C ARG A 37 -6.05 1.92 11.38
N ARG A 38 -7.03 1.49 10.59
CA ARG A 38 -6.85 0.47 9.55
C ARG A 38 -7.09 0.96 8.12
N ILE A 39 -7.36 2.25 7.92
CA ILE A 39 -7.62 2.82 6.59
C ILE A 39 -6.47 2.52 5.62
N ALA A 40 -5.23 2.71 6.04
CA ALA A 40 -4.06 2.46 5.19
C ALA A 40 -3.88 0.97 4.85
N LEU A 41 -4.23 0.06 5.77
CA LEU A 41 -4.18 -1.38 5.52
C LEU A 41 -5.25 -1.76 4.49
N PHE A 42 -6.49 -1.30 4.69
CA PHE A 42 -7.60 -1.52 3.77
C PHE A 42 -7.28 -1.05 2.35
N ILE A 43 -6.70 0.14 2.20
CA ILE A 43 -6.34 0.67 0.88
C ILE A 43 -5.26 -0.20 0.21
N ARG A 44 -4.24 -0.64 0.95
CA ARG A 44 -3.19 -1.51 0.39
C ARG A 44 -3.75 -2.85 -0.08
N GLU A 45 -4.53 -3.52 0.77
CA GLU A 45 -5.15 -4.81 0.43
C GLU A 45 -6.11 -4.66 -0.76
N ALA A 46 -6.88 -3.58 -0.82
CA ALA A 46 -7.78 -3.31 -1.95
C ALA A 46 -7.00 -3.15 -3.26
N VAL A 47 -5.84 -2.49 -3.23
CA VAL A 47 -4.97 -2.31 -4.40
C VAL A 47 -4.34 -3.64 -4.81
N GLU A 48 -3.77 -4.41 -3.87
CA GLU A 48 -3.17 -5.72 -4.16
C GLU A 48 -4.20 -6.69 -4.76
N ASN A 49 -5.41 -6.75 -4.19
CA ASN A 49 -6.50 -7.57 -4.73
C ASN A 49 -6.94 -7.12 -6.13
N GLU A 50 -6.93 -5.82 -6.41
CA GLU A 50 -7.27 -5.30 -7.74
C GLU A 50 -6.17 -5.58 -8.77
N LEU A 51 -4.90 -5.51 -8.37
CA LEU A 51 -3.78 -5.90 -9.23
C LEU A 51 -3.87 -7.38 -9.58
N GLN A 52 -4.02 -8.25 -8.58
CA GLN A 52 -4.18 -9.69 -8.78
C GLN A 52 -5.31 -10.00 -9.76
N ARG A 53 -6.50 -9.42 -9.56
CA ARG A 53 -7.64 -9.60 -10.47
C ARG A 53 -7.31 -9.22 -11.92
N ARG A 54 -6.59 -8.12 -12.12
CA ARG A 54 -6.23 -7.64 -13.46
C ARG A 54 -5.17 -8.50 -14.10
N GLU A 55 -4.17 -8.92 -13.33
CA GLU A 55 -3.09 -9.80 -13.77
C GLU A 55 -3.64 -11.18 -14.17
N ASP A 56 -4.56 -11.74 -13.37
CA ASP A 56 -5.25 -13.00 -13.69
C ASP A 56 -6.18 -12.88 -14.90
N SER A 57 -6.69 -11.69 -15.17
CA SER A 57 -7.58 -11.41 -16.30
C SER A 57 -6.84 -10.99 -17.58
N GLN A 58 -5.52 -10.74 -17.53
CA GLN A 58 -4.76 -10.54 -18.75
C GLN A 58 -4.60 -11.92 -19.43
N PRO A 59 -4.98 -12.09 -20.71
CA PRO A 59 -4.52 -13.26 -21.46
C PRO A 59 -3.00 -13.21 -21.44
N THR A 60 -2.35 -14.34 -21.10
CA THR A 60 -0.90 -14.52 -21.21
C THR A 60 -0.46 -13.96 -22.55
N LYS A 61 0.23 -12.83 -22.51
CA LYS A 61 0.78 -12.21 -23.70
C LYS A 61 2.10 -12.93 -23.96
N ASP A 62 2.00 -14.08 -24.64
CA ASP A 62 3.12 -14.73 -25.31
C ASP A 62 3.70 -13.84 -26.43
#